data_AF-M7SGR6-F1
#
_entry.id   AF-M7SGR6-F1
#
_cell.length_a   1.000
_cell.length_b   1.000
_cell.length_c   1.000
_cell.angle_alpha   90.00
_cell.angle_beta   90.00
_cell.angle_gamma   90.00
#
_symmetry.space_group_name_H-M   'P 1'
#
loop_
_entity.id
_entity.type
_entity.pdbx_description
1 polymer ?
#
loop_
_entity_poly.entity_id
_entity_poly.type
_entity_poly.pdbx_seq_one_letter_code
_entity_poly.pdbx_strand_id
1 'polypeptide(L)'
;MVVGLATAAPAPTPPTPPTALEARYFPQDQCSLHVTQWQKHQNDVKDDYLLEIRVVSGNGERLSGMVNKRLRMPDHSVATIPGQLRYQLAVQVGAVDTDPVEFGYAGQSWTSASGCTTGAFVYGIRKMDCGFTC
;
A
#
# COMPACT_ATOMS: atom_id res chain seq x y z
N MET A 1 9.60 68.72 -0.34
CA MET A 1 8.69 67.92 -1.18
C MET A 1 9.33 66.54 -1.30
N VAL A 2 8.93 65.57 -0.47
CA VAL A 2 9.57 64.25 -0.42
C VAL A 2 8.64 63.27 -1.12
N VAL A 3 9.07 62.79 -2.28
CA VAL A 3 8.34 61.80 -3.08
C VAL A 3 8.63 60.43 -2.49
N GLY A 4 7.65 59.84 -1.81
CA GLY A 4 7.72 58.48 -1.30
C GLY A 4 7.56 57.47 -2.44
N LEU A 5 8.58 56.65 -2.67
CA LEU A 5 8.55 55.51 -3.58
C LEU A 5 7.68 54.41 -2.95
N ALA A 6 6.53 54.13 -3.55
CA ALA A 6 5.71 52.98 -3.21
C ALA A 6 6.39 51.71 -3.71
N THR A 7 6.87 50.86 -2.79
CA THR A 7 7.32 49.50 -3.09
C THR A 7 6.11 48.64 -3.44
N ALA A 8 6.01 48.23 -4.71
CA ALA A 8 5.02 47.26 -5.16
C ALA A 8 5.25 45.90 -4.48
N ALA A 9 4.18 45.33 -3.91
CA ALA A 9 4.19 43.99 -3.35
C ALA A 9 4.40 42.94 -4.47
N PRO A 10 5.11 41.82 -4.20
CA PRO A 10 5.27 40.75 -5.17
C PRO A 10 3.91 40.12 -5.50
N ALA A 11 3.64 39.92 -6.79
CA ALA A 11 2.45 39.23 -7.27
C ALA A 11 2.40 37.78 -6.75
N PRO A 12 1.21 37.22 -6.46
CA PRO A 12 1.08 35.81 -6.11
C PRO A 12 1.55 34.96 -7.29
N THR A 13 2.48 34.05 -7.04
CA THR A 13 2.93 33.06 -8.03
C THR A 13 1.76 32.18 -8.45
N PRO A 14 1.58 31.90 -9.76
CA PRO A 14 0.57 30.94 -10.20
C PRO A 14 0.83 29.57 -9.57
N PRO A 15 -0.21 28.80 -9.25
CA PRO A 15 -0.05 27.46 -8.70
C PRO A 15 0.77 26.62 -9.67
N THR A 16 1.80 25.94 -9.14
CA THR A 16 2.66 25.04 -9.89
C THR A 16 1.79 23.97 -10.57
N PRO A 17 1.99 23.67 -11.86
CA PRO A 17 1.27 22.58 -12.50
C PRO A 17 1.53 21.28 -11.72
N PRO A 18 0.50 20.46 -11.46
CA PRO A 18 0.69 19.13 -10.88
C PRO A 18 1.77 18.39 -11.67
N THR A 19 2.78 17.86 -10.98
CA THR A 19 3.78 16.97 -11.58
C THR A 19 3.03 15.82 -12.25
N ALA A 20 3.54 15.35 -13.41
CA ALA A 20 2.86 14.40 -14.31
C ALA A 20 2.41 13.04 -13.69
N LEU A 21 2.54 12.84 -12.38
CA LEU A 21 1.91 11.79 -11.59
C LEU A 21 0.45 12.09 -11.21
N GLU A 22 0.06 13.36 -11.10
CA GLU A 22 -1.29 13.77 -10.66
C GLU A 22 -2.36 13.72 -11.77
N ALA A 23 -1.97 13.46 -13.02
CA ALA A 23 -2.87 13.43 -14.18
C ALA A 23 -3.43 12.04 -14.53
N ARG A 24 -3.19 11.01 -13.72
CA ARG A 24 -3.96 9.75 -13.82
C ARG A 24 -5.17 9.86 -12.89
N TYR A 25 -6.25 10.40 -13.44
CA TYR A 25 -7.57 10.33 -12.84
C TYR A 25 -7.97 8.84 -12.76
N PHE A 26 -7.77 8.22 -11.60
CA PHE A 26 -8.34 6.91 -11.25
C PHE A 26 -9.67 7.18 -10.55
N PRO A 27 -10.82 6.95 -11.20
CA PRO A 27 -12.13 7.26 -10.64
C PRO A 27 -12.46 6.31 -9.48
N GLN A 28 -12.05 6.62 -8.24
CA GLN A 28 -12.41 5.87 -7.01
C GLN A 28 -12.55 4.36 -7.25
N ASP A 29 -11.50 3.75 -7.82
CA ASP A 29 -11.54 2.36 -8.22
C ASP A 29 -11.42 1.52 -6.94
N GLN A 30 -12.32 0.56 -6.74
CA GLN A 30 -12.12 -0.41 -5.67
C GLN A 30 -10.95 -1.30 -6.05
N CYS A 31 -9.85 -1.26 -5.32
CA CYS A 31 -8.77 -2.22 -5.47
C CYS A 31 -9.00 -3.43 -4.55
N SER A 32 -8.50 -4.59 -4.97
CA SER A 32 -8.36 -5.75 -4.10
C SER A 32 -6.90 -6.13 -3.92
N LEU A 33 -6.54 -6.43 -2.69
CA LEU A 33 -5.24 -6.85 -2.25
C LEU A 33 -5.29 -8.36 -1.95
N HIS A 34 -4.63 -9.15 -2.80
CA HIS A 34 -4.43 -10.56 -2.55
C HIS A 34 -3.07 -10.77 -1.87
N VAL A 35 -3.09 -11.31 -0.66
CA VAL A 35 -1.91 -11.62 0.14
C VAL A 35 -1.83 -13.12 0.37
N THR A 36 -0.72 -13.72 -0.03
CA THR A 36 -0.37 -15.07 0.39
C THR A 36 0.65 -14.97 1.51
N GLN A 37 0.36 -15.58 2.64
CA GLN A 37 1.27 -15.65 3.78
C GLN A 37 1.70 -17.10 3.99
N TRP A 38 3.00 -17.30 4.16
CA TRP A 38 3.57 -18.56 4.59
C TRP A 38 3.83 -18.52 6.09
N GLN A 39 3.53 -19.63 6.75
CA GLN A 39 3.75 -19.82 8.17
C GLN A 39 5.24 -19.89 8.48
N LYS A 40 5.69 -19.24 9.56
CA LYS A 40 7.07 -19.34 10.01
C LYS A 40 7.47 -20.79 10.29
N HIS A 41 8.74 -21.11 10.08
CA HIS A 41 9.33 -22.44 10.29
C HIS A 41 8.65 -23.59 9.51
N GLN A 42 7.86 -23.30 8.48
CA GLN A 42 7.28 -24.28 7.56
C GLN A 42 7.64 -23.93 6.11
N ASN A 43 7.63 -24.92 5.21
CA ASN A 43 7.85 -24.72 3.77
C ASN A 43 9.13 -23.90 3.44
N ASP A 44 10.25 -24.20 4.12
CA ASP A 44 11.53 -23.49 4.00
C ASP A 44 11.50 -22.00 4.40
N VAL A 45 10.42 -21.55 5.03
CA VAL A 45 10.38 -20.26 5.72
C VAL A 45 11.12 -20.40 7.04
N LYS A 46 12.14 -19.56 7.24
CA LYS A 46 12.90 -19.46 8.49
C LYS A 46 12.09 -18.69 9.55
N ASP A 47 12.76 -17.78 10.26
CA ASP A 47 12.19 -17.04 11.39
C ASP A 47 11.41 -15.79 10.95
N ASP A 48 11.62 -15.33 9.71
CA ASP A 48 10.93 -14.16 9.14
C ASP A 48 9.55 -14.51 8.57
N TYR A 49 8.67 -13.50 8.51
CA TYR A 49 7.48 -13.57 7.67
C TYR A 49 7.86 -13.64 6.20
N LEU A 50 7.09 -14.43 5.46
CA LEU A 50 7.10 -14.41 4.02
C LEU A 50 5.70 -14.09 3.52
N LEU A 51 5.58 -12.96 2.84
CA LEU A 51 4.33 -12.49 2.23
C LEU A 51 4.52 -12.38 0.74
N GLU A 52 3.51 -12.74 -0.04
CA GLU A 52 3.41 -12.38 -1.46
C GLU A 52 2.19 -11.51 -1.63
N ILE A 53 2.41 -10.31 -2.15
CA ILE A 53 1.37 -9.30 -2.27
C ILE A 53 1.12 -9.02 -3.74
N ARG A 54 -0.16 -9.04 -4.11
CA ARG A 54 -0.66 -8.70 -5.43
C ARG A 54 -1.83 -7.73 -5.27
N VAL A 55 -1.77 -6.63 -6.01
CA VAL A 55 -2.90 -5.70 -6.11
C VAL A 55 -3.58 -5.91 -7.45
N VAL A 56 -4.90 -6.03 -7.43
CA VAL A 56 -5.77 -6.09 -8.60
C VAL A 56 -6.77 -4.95 -8.54
N SER A 57 -7.19 -4.48 -9.71
CA SER A 57 -8.29 -3.53 -9.86
C SER A 57 -9.62 -4.22 -9.58
N GLY A 58 -10.68 -3.45 -9.36
CA GLY A 58 -12.03 -3.92 -9.04
C GLY A 58 -12.69 -4.72 -10.16
N ASN A 59 -12.18 -4.60 -11.39
CA ASN A 59 -12.54 -5.45 -12.52
C ASN A 59 -11.78 -6.80 -12.55
N GLY A 60 -10.93 -7.08 -11.54
CA GLY A 60 -10.11 -8.27 -11.45
C GLY A 60 -8.84 -8.24 -12.29
N GLU A 61 -8.59 -7.15 -13.04
CA GLU A 61 -7.37 -7.02 -13.83
C GLU A 61 -6.19 -6.63 -12.95
N ARG A 62 -5.01 -7.15 -13.30
CA ARG A 62 -3.77 -6.70 -12.65
C ARG A 62 -3.51 -5.26 -13.02
N LEU A 63 -3.29 -4.42 -12.01
CA LEU A 63 -2.84 -3.05 -12.26
C LEU A 63 -1.49 -3.08 -12.97
N SER A 64 -1.40 -2.37 -14.10
CA SER A 64 -0.17 -2.26 -14.87
C SER A 64 0.95 -1.71 -13.98
N GLY A 65 2.14 -2.31 -14.04
CA GLY A 65 3.27 -1.94 -13.19
C GLY A 65 3.22 -2.40 -11.73
N MET A 66 2.16 -3.11 -11.28
CA MET A 66 2.17 -3.84 -10.01
C MET A 66 2.78 -5.23 -10.21
N VAL A 67 4.03 -5.39 -9.79
CA VAL A 67 4.68 -6.71 -9.73
C VAL A 67 4.21 -7.46 -8.48
N ASN A 68 4.01 -8.78 -8.60
CA ASN A 68 3.84 -9.60 -7.40
C ASN A 68 5.09 -9.42 -6.56
N LYS A 69 4.93 -8.96 -5.32
CA LYS A 69 6.07 -8.74 -4.45
C LYS A 69 6.10 -9.81 -3.38
N ARG A 70 7.08 -10.70 -3.48
CA ARG A 70 7.46 -11.57 -2.38
C ARG A 70 8.37 -10.78 -1.42
N LEU A 71 7.90 -10.59 -0.20
CA LEU A 71 8.54 -9.85 0.87
C LEU A 71 8.93 -10.81 1.97
N ARG A 72 10.21 -10.79 2.33
CA ARG A 72 10.70 -11.38 3.57
C ARG A 72 10.79 -10.26 4.60
N MET A 73 10.04 -10.38 5.69
CA MET A 73 9.84 -9.32 6.67
C MET A 73 10.21 -9.82 8.07
N PRO A 74 11.20 -9.21 8.73
CA PRO A 74 11.48 -9.46 10.14
C PRO A 74 10.30 -9.06 11.03
N ASP A 75 10.36 -9.45 12.30
CA ASP A 75 9.31 -9.18 13.28
C ASP A 75 9.12 -7.67 13.48
N HIS A 76 7.86 -7.25 13.60
CA HIS A 76 7.48 -5.85 13.82
C HIS A 76 8.00 -4.89 12.74
N SER A 77 8.30 -5.39 11.54
CA SER A 77 8.80 -4.57 10.44
C SER A 77 7.67 -4.03 9.55
N VAL A 78 7.98 -2.93 8.87
CA VAL A 78 7.11 -2.27 7.89
C VAL A 78 7.80 -2.29 6.53
N ALA A 79 7.05 -2.61 5.48
CA ALA A 79 7.50 -2.53 4.10
C ALA A 79 6.50 -1.74 3.26
N THR A 80 6.99 -0.97 2.30
CA THR A 80 6.16 -0.29 1.29
C THR A 80 6.19 -1.06 -0.01
N ILE A 81 5.03 -1.23 -0.65
CA ILE A 81 4.90 -1.90 -1.94
C ILE A 81 5.05 -0.86 -3.05
N PRO A 82 6.15 -0.90 -3.84
CA PRO A 82 6.30 0.00 -4.96
C PRO A 82 5.35 -0.39 -6.11
N GLY A 83 4.80 0.61 -6.81
CA GLY A 83 4.00 0.38 -8.01
C GLY A 83 3.27 1.62 -8.51
N GLN A 84 2.31 1.43 -9.42
CA GLN A 84 1.60 2.53 -10.12
C GLN A 84 0.41 3.11 -9.36
N LEU A 85 0.21 2.72 -8.09
CA LEU A 85 -0.78 3.36 -7.24
C LEU A 85 -0.40 4.83 -6.98
N ARG A 86 -1.39 5.69 -6.74
CA ARG A 86 -1.17 7.12 -6.47
C ARG A 86 -0.38 7.35 -5.17
N TYR A 87 -0.60 6.49 -4.17
CA TYR A 87 0.10 6.51 -2.90
C TYR A 87 0.84 5.18 -2.67
N GLN A 88 1.74 5.14 -1.69
CA GLN A 88 2.41 3.90 -1.33
C GLN A 88 1.49 3.06 -0.44
N LEU A 89 1.37 1.77 -0.77
CA LEU A 89 0.76 0.78 0.11
C LEU A 89 1.80 0.33 1.14
N ALA A 90 1.55 0.56 2.42
CA ALA A 90 2.36 0.08 3.52
C ALA A 90 1.78 -1.23 4.06
N VAL A 91 2.67 -2.14 4.46
CA VAL A 91 2.36 -3.44 5.05
C VAL A 91 3.22 -3.58 6.29
N GLN A 92 2.63 -4.00 7.39
CA GLN A 92 3.32 -4.25 8.65
C GLN A 92 2.97 -5.65 9.17
N VAL A 93 3.98 -6.32 9.74
CA VAL A 93 3.83 -7.65 10.34
C VAL A 93 4.07 -7.60 11.84
N GLY A 94 3.46 -8.54 12.57
CA GLY A 94 3.71 -8.75 14.01
C GLY A 94 4.95 -9.61 14.28
N ALA A 95 4.91 -10.36 15.37
CA ALA A 95 5.94 -11.31 15.78
C ALA A 95 5.58 -12.77 15.45
N VAL A 96 4.30 -13.14 15.50
CA VAL A 96 3.85 -14.53 15.37
C VAL A 96 2.74 -14.69 14.35
N ASP A 97 2.61 -15.86 13.71
CA ASP A 97 1.68 -16.07 12.59
C ASP A 97 0.20 -15.73 12.88
N THR A 98 -0.19 -15.71 14.16
CA THR A 98 -1.53 -15.29 14.62
C THR A 98 -1.73 -13.78 14.68
N ASP A 99 -0.65 -13.00 14.72
CA ASP A 99 -0.71 -11.56 14.69
C ASP A 99 -1.30 -11.10 13.35
N PRO A 100 -2.19 -10.10 13.37
CA PRO A 100 -2.75 -9.57 12.16
C PRO A 100 -1.67 -8.87 11.32
N VAL A 101 -1.77 -9.00 10.01
CA VAL A 101 -1.01 -8.18 9.07
C VAL A 101 -1.76 -6.85 8.93
N GLU A 102 -1.06 -5.74 9.12
CA GLU A 102 -1.65 -4.41 9.02
C GLU A 102 -1.31 -3.78 7.67
N PHE A 103 -2.25 -3.03 7.13
CA PHE A 103 -2.15 -2.40 5.82
C PHE A 103 -2.52 -0.92 5.93
N GLY A 104 -1.84 -0.10 5.13
CA GLY A 104 -2.11 1.34 5.06
C GLY A 104 -2.01 1.88 3.64
N TYR A 105 -2.98 2.69 3.23
CA TYR A 105 -3.00 3.34 1.92
C TYR A 105 -3.76 4.66 1.97
N ALA A 106 -3.14 5.76 1.55
CA ALA A 106 -3.79 7.08 1.43
C ALA A 106 -4.54 7.53 2.72
N GLY A 107 -4.01 7.22 3.90
CA GLY A 107 -4.63 7.54 5.19
C GLY A 107 -5.69 6.52 5.66
N GLN A 108 -6.05 5.54 4.83
CA GLN A 108 -6.85 4.38 5.23
C GLN A 108 -5.94 3.37 5.93
N SER A 109 -6.47 2.67 6.93
CA SER A 109 -5.79 1.55 7.58
C SER A 109 -6.77 0.41 7.84
N TRP A 110 -6.30 -0.82 7.68
CA TRP A 110 -7.08 -2.03 7.93
C TRP A 110 -6.14 -3.18 8.28
N THR A 111 -6.69 -4.31 8.73
CA THR A 111 -5.89 -5.46 9.14
C THR A 111 -6.43 -6.74 8.54
N SER A 112 -5.62 -7.79 8.54
CA SER A 112 -6.06 -9.13 8.15
C SER A 112 -7.16 -9.69 9.05
N ALA A 113 -7.33 -9.15 10.28
CA ALA A 113 -8.42 -9.52 11.19
C ALA A 113 -9.67 -8.66 10.98
N SER A 114 -9.51 -7.43 10.52
CA SER A 114 -10.60 -6.45 10.31
C SER A 114 -10.38 -5.69 9.00
N GLY A 115 -11.06 -6.13 7.94
CA GLY A 115 -10.97 -5.53 6.60
C GLY A 115 -10.50 -6.48 5.50
N CYS A 116 -10.22 -7.74 5.84
CA CYS A 116 -9.87 -8.79 4.89
C CYS A 116 -10.71 -10.05 5.11
N THR A 117 -10.95 -10.79 4.03
CA THR A 117 -11.34 -12.20 4.11
C THR A 117 -10.07 -13.01 4.28
N THR A 118 -9.88 -13.61 5.46
CA THR A 118 -8.68 -14.37 5.79
C THR A 118 -8.99 -15.86 5.90
N GLY A 119 -8.31 -16.67 5.08
CA GLY A 119 -8.37 -18.12 5.15
C GLY A 119 -7.52 -18.70 6.28
N ALA A 120 -7.83 -19.93 6.67
CA ALA A 120 -6.97 -20.71 7.56
C ALA A 120 -5.65 -21.09 6.87
N PHE A 121 -4.63 -21.44 7.66
CA PHE A 121 -3.43 -22.06 7.14
C PHE A 121 -3.73 -23.48 6.66
N VAL A 122 -3.43 -23.74 5.39
CA VAL A 122 -3.50 -25.07 4.77
C VAL A 122 -2.11 -25.38 4.23
N TYR A 123 -1.49 -26.45 4.75
CA TYR A 123 -0.09 -26.80 4.47
C TYR A 123 0.89 -25.62 4.70
N GLY A 124 0.73 -24.88 5.80
CA GLY A 124 1.61 -23.76 6.15
C GLY A 124 1.46 -22.52 5.26
N ILE A 125 0.36 -22.40 4.50
CA ILE A 125 0.06 -21.26 3.65
C ILE A 125 -1.37 -20.79 3.94
N ARG A 126 -1.57 -19.47 4.11
CA ARG A 126 -2.91 -18.86 4.12
C ARG A 126 -3.02 -17.78 3.05
N LYS A 127 -4.26 -17.54 2.62
CA LYS A 127 -4.60 -16.47 1.66
C LYS A 127 -5.50 -15.46 2.32
N MET A 128 -5.29 -14.20 1.97
CA MET A 128 -6.06 -13.07 2.49
C MET A 128 -6.44 -12.17 1.32
N ASP A 129 -7.69 -11.74 1.29
CA ASP A 129 -8.23 -10.85 0.27
C ASP A 129 -8.81 -9.61 0.95
N CYS A 130 -8.24 -8.44 0.69
CA CYS A 130 -8.66 -7.18 1.31
C CYS A 130 -9.11 -6.18 0.25
N GLY A 131 -10.31 -5.61 0.40
CA GLY A 131 -10.76 -4.50 -0.44
C GLY A 131 -10.31 -3.17 0.13
N PHE A 132 -9.85 -2.25 -0.73
CA PHE A 132 -9.55 -0.88 -0.34
C PHE A 132 -9.81 0.09 -1.48
N THR A 133 -10.05 1.37 -1.16
CA THR A 133 -10.24 2.39 -2.19
C THR A 133 -8.88 2.85 -2.70
N CYS A 134 -8.71 2.75 -4.02
CA CYS A 134 -7.57 3.26 -4.78
C CYS A 134 -8.07 4.14 -5.94
#